data_AF-A0A3Q0J6V5-F1
#
_entry.id   AF-A0A3Q0J6V5-F1
#
_cell.length_a   1.000
_cell.length_b   1.000
_cell.length_c   1.000
_cell.angle_alpha   90.00
_cell.angle_beta   90.00
_cell.angle_gamma   90.00
#
_symmetry.space_group_name_H-M   'P 1'
#
loop_
_entity.id
_entity.type
_entity.pdbx_description
1 polymer ?
#
loop_
_entity_poly.entity_id
_entity_poly.type
_entity_poly.pdbx_seq_one_letter_code
_entity_poly.pdbx_strand_id
1 'polypeptide(L)'
;MEYFRYILDRRTFKLINNGVFCVNKVKNASTSNVISSIKSILARDILQLHPEVEDDVNMFLKVGHGGILEDSASGVLVVGVSSGCKVLSNVSNRNKHYRVTGCLGNATDTFTNAGNITLSASYGKKRFFLLFICPFEYKLTKLNLLYWFSIKTKRVLIYTT
;
A
#
# COMPACT_ATOMS: atom_id res chain seq x y z
N MET A 1 -7.37 -15.05 25.23
CA MET A 1 -8.49 -14.82 24.26
C MET A 1 -9.85 -15.16 24.84
N GLU A 2 -9.99 -16.20 25.67
CA GLU A 2 -11.28 -16.55 26.29
C GLU A 2 -11.75 -15.55 27.35
N TYR A 3 -10.81 -14.95 28.10
CA TYR A 3 -11.07 -13.88 29.09
C TYR A 3 -11.76 -12.63 28.49
N PHE A 4 -11.37 -12.20 27.29
CA PHE A 4 -11.94 -11.00 26.64
C PHE A 4 -13.36 -11.18 26.08
N ARG A 5 -13.81 -12.42 25.84
CA ARG A 5 -15.22 -12.68 25.47
C ARG A 5 -16.20 -12.29 26.57
N TYR A 6 -15.71 -12.16 27.80
CA TYR A 6 -16.51 -11.78 28.96
C TYR A 6 -16.53 -10.26 29.20
N ILE A 7 -15.55 -9.53 28.67
CA ILE A 7 -15.42 -8.09 28.91
C ILE A 7 -16.15 -7.30 27.82
N LEU A 8 -15.81 -7.55 26.56
CA LEU A 8 -16.52 -6.96 25.42
C LEU A 8 -17.80 -7.76 25.13
N ASP A 9 -18.90 -7.07 24.81
CA ASP A 9 -20.11 -7.78 24.38
C ASP A 9 -19.80 -8.68 23.17
N ARG A 10 -20.50 -9.82 23.10
CA ARG A 10 -20.22 -10.89 22.14
C ARG A 10 -20.27 -10.42 20.67
N ARG A 11 -21.06 -9.39 20.36
CA ARG A 11 -21.19 -8.84 19.00
C ARG A 11 -20.00 -7.93 18.69
N THR A 12 -19.68 -6.98 19.57
CA THR A 12 -18.56 -6.05 19.39
C THR A 12 -17.22 -6.79 19.32
N PHE A 13 -16.99 -7.76 20.20
CA PHE A 13 -15.79 -8.61 20.15
C PHE A 13 -15.67 -9.34 18.81
N LYS A 14 -16.78 -9.91 18.30
CA LYS A 14 -16.77 -10.66 17.04
C LYS A 14 -16.53 -9.77 15.82
N LEU A 15 -17.04 -8.55 15.82
CA LEU A 15 -16.84 -7.55 14.76
C LEU A 15 -15.39 -7.09 14.70
N ILE A 16 -14.81 -6.71 15.85
CA ILE A 16 -13.42 -6.24 15.93
C ILE A 16 -12.45 -7.38 15.63
N ASN A 17 -12.68 -8.56 16.20
CA ASN A 17 -11.71 -9.65 16.13
C ASN A 17 -11.54 -10.24 14.72
N ASN A 18 -12.53 -10.12 13.84
CA ASN A 18 -12.50 -10.65 12.48
C ASN A 18 -12.51 -9.54 11.40
N GLY A 19 -12.19 -8.31 11.78
CA GLY A 19 -12.32 -7.16 10.90
C GLY A 19 -11.36 -7.19 9.72
N VAL A 20 -11.89 -7.09 8.51
CA VAL A 20 -11.15 -6.81 7.27
C VAL A 20 -11.94 -5.77 6.50
N PHE A 21 -11.29 -4.65 6.18
CA PHE A 21 -11.93 -3.56 5.47
C PHE A 21 -10.93 -2.80 4.60
N CYS A 22 -11.45 -1.96 3.72
CA CYS A 22 -10.66 -1.12 2.84
C CYS A 22 -10.75 0.33 3.31
N VAL A 23 -9.62 1.03 3.30
CA VAL A 23 -9.56 2.48 3.48
C VAL A 23 -9.00 3.13 2.23
N ASN A 24 -9.50 4.31 1.89
CA ASN A 24 -8.88 5.13 0.86
C ASN A 24 -7.70 5.91 1.46
N LYS A 25 -6.47 5.47 1.21
CA LYS A 25 -5.27 6.20 1.61
C LYS A 25 -5.19 7.49 0.80
N VAL A 26 -5.16 8.62 1.48
CA VAL A 26 -4.91 9.92 0.84
C VAL A 26 -3.46 10.04 0.43
N LYS A 27 -3.20 10.85 -0.59
CA LYS A 27 -1.85 11.18 -1.05
C LYS A 27 -1.07 11.86 0.09
N ASN A 28 0.23 11.59 0.16
CA ASN A 28 1.19 12.08 1.16
C ASN A 28 0.98 11.56 2.59
N ALA A 29 0.03 10.65 2.84
CA ALA A 29 -0.06 9.95 4.11
C ALA A 29 0.75 8.65 4.05
N SER A 30 1.61 8.38 5.02
CA SER A 30 2.31 7.10 5.06
C SER A 30 1.37 5.96 5.44
N THR A 31 1.64 4.76 4.89
CA THR A 31 0.84 3.58 5.22
C THR A 31 0.89 3.26 6.72
N SER A 32 2.06 3.44 7.36
CA SER A 32 2.21 3.25 8.80
C SER A 32 1.39 4.25 9.61
N ASN A 33 1.38 5.53 9.23
CA ASN A 33 0.60 6.55 9.94
C ASN A 33 -0.90 6.22 9.88
N VAL A 34 -1.41 5.79 8.71
CA VAL A 34 -2.80 5.39 8.54
C VAL A 34 -3.16 4.23 9.47
N ILE A 35 -2.30 3.22 9.56
CA ILE A 35 -2.50 2.07 10.45
C ILE A 35 -2.45 2.49 11.92
N SER A 36 -1.51 3.34 12.31
CA SER A 36 -1.42 3.90 13.66
C SER A 36 -2.68 4.68 14.02
N SER A 37 -3.18 5.55 13.13
CA SER A 37 -4.41 6.30 13.35
C SER A 37 -5.61 5.39 13.54
N ILE A 38 -5.77 4.35 12.70
CA ILE A 38 -6.85 3.36 12.84
C ILE A 38 -6.74 2.64 14.19
N LYS A 39 -5.54 2.21 14.58
CA LYS A 39 -5.32 1.54 15.87
C LYS A 39 -5.69 2.46 17.03
N SER A 40 -5.29 3.74 16.99
CA SER A 40 -5.61 4.71 18.04
C SER A 40 -7.11 4.98 18.15
N ILE A 41 -7.83 5.10 17.03
CA ILE A 41 -9.29 5.29 17.03
C ILE A 41 -9.97 4.08 17.66
N LEU A 42 -9.64 2.87 17.22
CA LEU A 42 -10.22 1.64 17.75
C LEU A 42 -9.90 1.43 19.23
N ALA A 43 -8.65 1.69 19.65
CA ALA A 43 -8.26 1.58 21.05
C ALA A 43 -9.06 2.57 21.92
N ARG A 44 -9.15 3.83 21.50
CA ARG A 44 -9.92 4.86 22.22
C ARG A 44 -11.38 4.45 22.40
N ASP A 45 -12.03 4.00 21.32
CA ASP A 45 -13.44 3.66 21.35
C ASP A 45 -13.69 2.40 22.23
N ILE A 46 -12.76 1.43 22.24
CA ILE A 46 -12.81 0.28 23.16
C ILE A 46 -12.67 0.74 24.61
N LEU A 47 -11.67 1.58 24.92
CA LEU A 47 -11.40 2.04 26.28
C LEU A 47 -12.51 2.94 26.84
N GLN A 48 -13.24 3.64 25.97
CA GLN A 48 -14.41 4.41 26.37
C GLN A 48 -15.57 3.51 26.84
N LEU A 49 -15.73 2.34 26.22
CA LEU A 49 -16.77 1.37 26.58
C LEU A 49 -16.34 0.43 27.69
N HIS A 50 -15.04 0.11 27.75
CA HIS A 50 -14.42 -0.87 28.64
C HIS A 50 -13.08 -0.34 29.18
N PRO A 51 -13.09 0.59 30.15
CA PRO A 51 -11.86 1.09 30.77
C PRO A 51 -11.01 -0.01 31.43
N GLU A 52 -11.65 -1.10 31.88
CA GLU A 52 -11.01 -2.23 32.55
C GLU A 52 -10.03 -3.03 31.67
N VAL A 53 -9.98 -2.78 30.36
CA VAL A 53 -9.06 -3.46 29.42
C VAL A 53 -7.84 -2.62 29.02
N GLU A 54 -7.56 -1.51 29.71
CA GLU A 54 -6.46 -0.58 29.36
C GLU A 54 -5.11 -1.28 29.22
N ASP A 55 -4.74 -2.11 30.20
CA ASP A 55 -3.46 -2.82 30.20
C ASP A 55 -3.34 -3.83 29.06
N ASP A 56 -4.47 -4.34 28.57
CA ASP A 56 -4.51 -5.43 27.60
C ASP A 56 -4.81 -4.99 26.16
N VAL A 57 -5.37 -3.79 25.96
CA VAL A 57 -5.86 -3.31 24.65
C VAL A 57 -4.79 -3.41 23.58
N ASN A 58 -3.56 -3.05 23.92
CA ASN A 58 -2.44 -3.08 22.99
C ASN A 58 -1.99 -4.50 22.63
N MET A 59 -2.22 -5.48 23.51
CA MET A 59 -1.84 -6.87 23.30
C MET A 59 -2.77 -7.59 22.34
N PHE A 60 -4.08 -7.33 22.43
CA PHE A 60 -5.07 -7.99 21.57
C PHE A 60 -5.45 -7.20 20.31
N LEU A 61 -5.44 -5.86 20.37
CA LEU A 61 -5.78 -5.02 19.22
C LEU A 61 -4.59 -4.89 18.28
N LYS A 62 -4.52 -5.84 17.35
CA LYS A 62 -3.54 -5.81 16.26
C LYS A 62 -4.20 -5.19 15.04
N VAL A 63 -3.51 -4.28 14.36
CA VAL A 63 -3.96 -3.71 13.09
C VAL A 63 -2.82 -3.87 12.09
N GLY A 64 -3.12 -4.40 10.91
CA GLY A 64 -2.15 -4.64 9.84
C GLY A 64 -2.69 -4.25 8.47
N HIS A 65 -1.85 -4.31 7.45
CA HIS A 65 -2.20 -3.94 6.08
C HIS A 65 -1.87 -5.03 5.05
N GLY A 66 -2.64 -5.09 3.96
CA GLY A 66 -2.53 -6.08 2.85
C GLY A 66 -1.59 -5.65 1.71
N GLY A 67 -0.57 -4.85 2.05
CA GLY A 67 0.37 -4.23 1.11
C GLY A 67 0.65 -2.77 1.46
N ILE A 68 1.74 -2.23 0.91
CA ILE A 68 2.16 -0.85 1.14
C ILE A 68 1.78 -0.03 -0.08
N LEU A 69 1.14 1.13 0.14
CA LEU A 69 1.05 2.18 -0.86
C LEU A 69 2.13 3.21 -0.55
N GLU A 70 2.92 3.58 -1.57
CA GLU A 70 3.90 4.66 -1.46
C GLU A 70 3.25 5.95 -0.97
N ASP A 71 4.01 6.80 -0.28
CA ASP A 71 3.48 8.04 0.30
C ASP A 71 2.93 8.98 -0.77
N SER A 72 3.54 8.99 -1.97
CA SER A 72 3.07 9.76 -3.14
C SER A 72 1.77 9.19 -3.76
N ALA A 73 1.36 7.98 -3.40
CA ALA A 73 0.22 7.28 -3.95
C ALA A 73 -1.03 7.41 -3.08
N SER A 74 -2.19 7.39 -3.73
CA SER A 74 -3.50 7.31 -3.09
C SER A 74 -4.27 6.10 -3.61
N GLY A 75 -5.20 5.59 -2.81
CA GLY A 75 -6.12 4.54 -3.25
C GLY A 75 -6.41 3.51 -2.17
N VAL A 76 -6.80 2.32 -2.61
CA VAL A 76 -7.30 1.28 -1.71
C VAL A 76 -6.16 0.65 -0.90
N LEU A 77 -6.21 0.82 0.41
CA LEU A 77 -5.39 0.11 1.38
C LEU A 77 -6.29 -0.88 2.14
N VAL A 78 -5.98 -2.17 2.02
CA VAL A 78 -6.69 -3.21 2.77
C VAL A 78 -6.11 -3.30 4.17
N VAL A 79 -6.98 -3.24 5.17
CA VAL A 79 -6.64 -3.24 6.60
C VAL A 79 -7.28 -4.47 7.25
N GLY A 80 -6.51 -5.14 8.09
CA GLY A 80 -6.97 -6.25 8.91
C GLY A 80 -6.86 -5.90 10.39
N VAL A 81 -7.80 -6.37 11.19
CA VAL A 81 -7.83 -6.20 12.64
C VAL A 81 -7.83 -7.58 13.31
N SER A 82 -6.97 -7.75 14.31
CA SER A 82 -6.81 -8.96 15.11
C SER A 82 -6.68 -10.22 14.25
N SER A 83 -7.67 -11.12 14.26
CA SER A 83 -7.61 -12.33 13.45
C SER A 83 -7.80 -12.06 11.95
N GLY A 84 -8.39 -10.93 11.57
CA GLY A 84 -8.44 -10.43 10.19
C GLY A 84 -7.05 -10.18 9.60
N CYS A 85 -6.02 -9.93 10.42
CA CYS A 85 -4.65 -9.84 9.93
C CYS A 85 -4.16 -11.14 9.27
N LYS A 86 -4.71 -12.30 9.65
CA LYS A 86 -4.31 -13.61 9.11
C LYS A 86 -4.65 -13.77 7.63
N VAL A 87 -5.66 -13.04 7.12
CA VAL A 87 -6.04 -13.13 5.70
C VAL A 87 -5.34 -12.09 4.82
N LEU A 88 -4.58 -11.15 5.41
CA LEU A 88 -3.87 -10.11 4.65
C LEU A 88 -2.79 -10.68 3.73
N SER A 89 -2.17 -11.79 4.09
CA SER A 89 -1.21 -12.51 3.23
C SER A 89 -1.84 -12.92 1.89
N ASN A 90 -3.09 -13.37 1.92
CA ASN A 90 -3.83 -13.73 0.70
C ASN A 90 -4.05 -12.51 -0.18
N VAL A 91 -4.37 -11.35 0.41
CA VAL A 91 -4.61 -10.09 -0.30
C VAL A 91 -3.32 -9.53 -0.91
N SER A 92 -2.20 -9.60 -0.19
CA SER A 92 -0.89 -9.17 -0.69
C SER A 92 -0.46 -9.93 -1.95
N ASN A 93 -0.86 -11.19 -2.07
CA ASN A 93 -0.55 -12.07 -3.20
C ASN A 93 -1.56 -11.99 -4.36
N ARG A 94 -2.61 -11.17 -4.25
CA ARG A 94 -3.56 -10.97 -5.35
C ARG A 94 -3.08 -9.91 -6.33
N ASN A 95 -3.66 -9.95 -7.52
CA ASN A 95 -3.48 -8.92 -8.54
C ASN A 95 -3.95 -7.56 -8.00
N LYS A 96 -3.20 -6.51 -8.37
CA LYS A 96 -3.48 -5.12 -7.99
C LYS A 96 -3.54 -4.29 -9.27
N HIS A 97 -4.52 -3.41 -9.36
CA HIS A 97 -4.68 -2.51 -10.49
C HIS A 97 -4.25 -1.10 -10.10
N TYR A 98 -3.43 -0.49 -10.94
CA TYR A 98 -2.87 0.84 -10.70
C TYR A 98 -3.20 1.76 -11.86
N ARG A 99 -3.48 3.03 -11.54
CA ARG A 99 -3.52 4.11 -12.52
C ARG A 99 -2.33 5.01 -12.27
N VAL A 100 -1.50 5.17 -13.29
CA VAL A 100 -0.18 5.78 -13.18
C VAL A 100 -0.06 6.93 -14.17
N THR A 101 0.73 7.94 -13.84
CA THR A 101 1.07 9.03 -14.77
C THR A 101 2.58 9.21 -14.73
N GLY A 102 3.24 8.90 -15.84
CA GLY A 102 4.68 9.03 -15.99
C GLY A 102 5.08 10.35 -16.65
N CYS A 103 6.26 10.86 -16.31
CA CYS A 103 6.91 11.96 -17.02
C CYS A 103 7.93 11.38 -17.99
N LEU A 104 7.92 11.83 -19.25
CA LEU A 104 8.90 11.42 -20.25
C LEU A 104 10.06 12.41 -20.31
N GLY A 105 11.23 11.88 -20.66
CA GLY A 105 12.44 12.68 -20.85
C GLY A 105 13.20 12.97 -19.57
N ASN A 106 12.69 12.61 -18.38
CA ASN A 106 13.40 12.78 -17.12
C ASN A 106 13.42 11.46 -16.35
N ALA A 107 14.59 11.05 -15.87
CA ALA A 107 14.76 9.96 -14.92
C ALA A 107 15.10 10.55 -13.54
N THR A 108 14.57 9.95 -12.48
CA THR A 108 14.86 10.32 -11.09
C THR A 108 15.55 9.19 -10.36
N ASP A 109 16.31 9.52 -9.31
CA ASP A 109 17.02 8.57 -8.43
C ASP A 109 16.07 7.63 -7.67
N THR A 110 14.90 8.12 -7.28
CA THR A 110 13.87 7.36 -6.56
C THR A 110 12.81 6.75 -7.46
N PHE A 111 12.88 6.99 -8.78
CA PHE A 111 11.86 6.58 -9.76
C PHE A 111 10.45 7.12 -9.46
N THR A 112 10.36 8.13 -8.60
CA THR A 112 9.13 8.88 -8.32
C THR A 112 9.28 10.32 -8.78
N ASN A 113 8.18 11.06 -8.81
CA ASN A 113 8.20 12.50 -9.09
C ASN A 113 8.82 13.35 -7.95
N ALA A 114 9.10 12.75 -6.80
CA ALA A 114 9.72 13.42 -5.65
C ALA A 114 11.26 13.29 -5.64
N GLY A 115 11.83 12.44 -6.51
CA GLY A 115 13.27 12.23 -6.61
C GLY A 115 14.02 13.33 -7.36
N ASN A 116 15.33 13.37 -7.18
CA ASN A 116 16.20 14.26 -7.94
C ASN A 116 16.37 13.74 -9.37
N ILE A 117 16.36 14.65 -10.34
CA ILE A 117 16.59 14.29 -11.73
C ILE A 117 18.05 13.83 -11.89
N THR A 118 18.23 12.59 -12.33
CA THR A 118 19.55 12.01 -12.60
C THR A 118 19.91 12.07 -14.08
N LEU A 119 18.91 12.04 -14.96
CA LEU A 119 19.08 12.14 -16.42
C LEU A 119 17.94 12.93 -17.03
N SER A 120 18.26 13.76 -18.02
CA SER A 120 17.27 14.43 -18.85
C SER A 120 17.60 14.26 -20.34
N ALA A 121 16.57 14.02 -21.16
CA ALA A 121 16.66 13.84 -22.59
C ALA A 121 15.42 14.40 -23.29
N SER A 122 15.62 14.95 -24.49
CA SER A 122 14.51 15.35 -25.37
C SER A 122 13.73 14.12 -25.83
N TYR A 123 12.40 14.19 -25.79
CA TYR A 123 11.50 13.13 -26.24
C TYR A 123 10.62 13.62 -27.41
N GLY A 124 10.43 12.75 -28.42
CA GLY A 124 9.74 13.07 -29.68
C GLY A 124 8.20 13.00 -29.60
N LYS A 125 7.53 13.47 -30.67
CA LYS A 125 6.06 13.62 -30.76
C LYS A 125 5.28 12.32 -30.50
N LYS A 126 4.08 12.48 -29.89
CA LYS A 126 3.08 11.49 -29.41
C LYS A 126 2.93 10.13 -30.16
N ARG A 127 3.23 10.04 -31.46
CA ARG A 127 2.92 8.87 -32.29
C ARG A 127 3.86 7.66 -32.10
N PHE A 128 5.10 7.85 -31.66
CA PHE A 128 6.02 6.73 -31.42
C PHE A 128 5.76 5.98 -30.09
N PHE A 129 4.90 6.53 -29.22
CA PHE A 129 4.79 6.10 -27.82
C PHE A 129 3.89 4.88 -27.61
N LEU A 130 2.81 4.73 -28.39
CA LEU A 130 1.93 3.56 -28.27
C LEU A 130 2.66 2.25 -28.56
N LEU A 131 3.68 2.26 -29.43
CA LEU A 131 4.44 1.06 -29.79
C LEU A 131 5.27 0.48 -28.62
N PHE A 132 5.66 1.30 -27.63
CA PHE A 132 6.53 0.88 -26.52
C PHE A 132 5.75 0.42 -25.27
N ILE A 133 4.51 0.90 -25.09
CA ILE A 133 3.64 0.46 -23.97
C ILE A 133 2.88 -0.82 -24.34
N CYS A 134 2.55 -1.01 -25.62
CA CYS A 134 1.73 -2.13 -26.08
C CYS A 134 2.28 -3.57 -25.86
N PRO A 135 3.59 -3.85 -25.73
CA PRO A 135 4.04 -5.23 -25.54
C PRO A 135 4.06 -5.69 -24.06
N PHE A 136 3.61 -4.89 -23.10
CA PHE A 136 3.62 -5.25 -21.67
C PHE A 136 2.48 -6.23 -21.29
N GLU A 137 2.44 -7.40 -21.90
CA GLU A 137 1.64 -8.57 -21.49
C GLU A 137 2.52 -9.72 -20.95
N TYR A 138 3.71 -9.40 -20.43
CA TYR A 138 4.61 -10.41 -19.86
C TYR A 138 4.81 -10.25 -18.36
N LYS A 139 4.83 -11.41 -17.68
CA LYS A 139 5.14 -11.60 -16.27
C LYS A 139 6.51 -10.99 -15.97
N LEU A 140 6.50 -9.78 -15.40
CA LEU A 140 7.71 -9.10 -14.95
C LEU A 140 8.33 -9.90 -13.81
N THR A 141 9.42 -10.60 -14.08
CA THR A 141 10.25 -11.22 -13.04
C THR A 141 11.05 -10.14 -12.35
N LYS A 142 10.77 -9.95 -11.06
CA LYS A 142 11.44 -8.99 -10.18
C LYS A 142 12.91 -9.41 -9.99
N LEU A 143 13.81 -8.98 -10.88
CA LEU A 143 15.23 -8.88 -10.58
C LEU A 143 15.45 -7.49 -9.98
N ASN A 144 15.81 -7.44 -8.70
CA ASN A 144 16.34 -6.29 -7.97
C ASN A 144 16.23 -4.92 -8.70
N LEU A 145 15.07 -4.27 -8.56
CA LEU A 145 14.85 -2.82 -8.74
C LEU A 145 15.48 -2.13 -9.98
N LEU A 146 15.70 -2.85 -11.09
CA LEU A 146 16.13 -2.28 -12.36
C LEU A 146 15.55 -3.08 -13.54
N TYR A 147 14.73 -2.44 -14.37
CA TYR A 147 14.50 -2.91 -15.74
C TYR A 147 15.54 -2.22 -16.65
N TRP A 148 16.46 -3.01 -17.20
CA TRP A 148 17.45 -2.56 -18.18
C TRP A 148 16.90 -2.72 -19.60
N PHE A 149 16.92 -1.65 -20.40
CA PHE A 149 16.78 -1.73 -21.85
C PHE A 149 17.95 -1.03 -22.53
N SER A 150 18.70 -1.78 -23.35
CA SER A 150 19.71 -1.25 -24.26
C SER A 150 19.14 -1.27 -25.67
N ILE A 151 18.88 -0.09 -26.23
CA ILE A 151 18.61 0.08 -27.67
C ILE A 151 19.76 0.90 -28.25
N LYS A 152 20.32 0.41 -29.35
CA LYS A 152 21.45 0.98 -30.09
C LYS A 152 21.42 2.53 -30.06
N THR A 153 22.39 3.06 -29.29
CA THR A 153 22.84 4.44 -29.09
C THR A 153 22.02 5.43 -28.26
N LYS A 154 20.83 5.13 -27.73
CA LYS A 154 20.17 6.00 -26.71
C LYS A 154 19.39 5.20 -25.66
N ARG A 155 19.72 5.42 -24.38
CA ARG A 155 19.09 4.80 -23.22
C ARG A 155 17.80 5.55 -22.88
N VAL A 156 16.66 4.87 -22.86
CA VAL A 156 15.39 5.41 -22.36
C VAL A 156 14.93 4.53 -21.20
N LEU A 157 14.81 5.15 -20.04
CA LEU A 157 14.39 4.54 -18.79
C LEU A 157 12.90 4.85 -18.61
N ILE A 158 12.05 3.84 -18.69
CA ILE A 158 10.63 3.96 -18.31
C ILE A 158 10.41 2.97 -17.18
N TYR A 159 10.16 3.47 -15.98
CA TYR A 159 9.71 2.65 -14.86
C TYR A 159 8.21 2.82 -14.70
N THR A 160 7.53 1.70 -14.53
CA THR A 160 6.16 1.65 -14.04
C THR A 160 6.19 1.70 -12.51
N THR A 161 5.39 2.57 -11.90
CA THR A 161 5.16 2.60 -10.44
C THR A 161 4.58 1.29 -9.93
#